data_AF-A0A9E5GY01-F1
#
_entry.id   AF-A0A9E5GY01-F1
#
_cell.length_a   1.000
_cell.length_b   1.000
_cell.length_c   1.000
_cell.angle_alpha   90.00
_cell.angle_beta   90.00
_cell.angle_gamma   90.00
#
_symmetry.space_group_name_H-M   'P 1'
#
loop_
_entity.id
_entity.type
_entity.pdbx_description
1 polymer ?
#
loop_
_entity_poly.entity_id
_entity_poly.type
_entity_poly.pdbx_seq_one_letter_code
_entity_poly.pdbx_strand_id
1 'polypeptide(L)'
;FFTSDATVTKARSLEEVLGEDFIPLAPNLTLAGGLSLTQLGNFSGSFNYRYLGDRPANEDNSIVAKGYFVSDININYYLKKITFGVAVENIFNVAWNETQFATESRLQNEVNAVEEIHFTPGTPIFAKATVTYRF
;
A
#
# COMPACT_ATOMS: atom_id res chain seq x y z
N PHE A 1 1.46 17.23 14.00
CA PHE A 1 2.63 16.35 13.94
C PHE A 1 2.78 15.82 12.54
N PHE A 2 3.99 15.79 12.00
CA PHE A 2 4.29 15.20 10.71
C PHE A 2 5.28 14.06 10.93
N THR A 3 5.02 12.90 10.32
CA THR A 3 5.90 11.73 10.36
C THR A 3 6.13 11.24 8.94
N SER A 4 7.36 10.83 8.64
CA SER A 4 7.74 10.30 7.34
C SER A 4 8.88 9.33 7.53
N ASP A 5 8.78 8.20 6.86
CA ASP A 5 9.80 7.19 6.72
C ASP A 5 10.06 6.95 5.23
N ALA A 6 11.31 6.72 4.89
CA ALA A 6 11.74 6.43 3.53
C ALA A 6 12.85 5.39 3.57
N THR A 7 12.67 4.30 2.82
CA THR A 7 13.71 3.27 2.67
C THR A 7 14.12 3.16 1.21
N VAL A 8 15.42 3.26 0.95
CA VAL A 8 16.02 2.96 -0.35
C VAL A 8 16.80 1.67 -0.24
N THR A 9 16.58 0.73 -1.14
CA THR A 9 17.23 -0.58 -1.12
C THR A 9 17.77 -0.93 -2.49
N LYS A 10 18.97 -1.54 -2.50
CA LYS A 10 19.53 -2.20 -3.67
C LYS A 10 19.86 -3.64 -3.29
N ALA A 11 18.86 -4.52 -3.41
CA ALA A 11 19.00 -5.94 -3.10
C ALA A 11 19.45 -6.70 -4.34
N ARG A 12 20.53 -7.49 -4.22
CA ARG A 12 21.01 -8.42 -5.24
C ARG A 12 21.54 -9.70 -4.59
N SER A 13 21.37 -10.83 -5.27
CA SER A 13 22.06 -12.08 -4.93
C SER A 13 23.54 -11.94 -5.27
N LEU A 14 24.40 -12.53 -4.44
CA LEU A 14 25.86 -12.57 -4.69
C LEU A 14 26.28 -13.87 -5.38
N GLU A 15 25.41 -14.86 -5.40
CA GLU A 15 25.70 -16.20 -5.93
C GLU A 15 25.20 -16.38 -7.37
N GLU A 16 24.26 -15.54 -7.80
CA GLU A 16 23.67 -15.60 -9.15
C GLU A 16 24.44 -14.77 -10.17
N VAL A 17 24.21 -15.09 -11.46
CA VAL A 17 24.81 -14.35 -12.57
C VAL A 17 24.20 -12.97 -12.72
N LEU A 18 25.00 -12.02 -13.22
CA LEU A 18 24.54 -10.65 -13.44
C LEU A 18 23.36 -10.63 -14.41
N GLY A 19 22.25 -10.03 -13.98
CA GLY A 19 21.00 -10.00 -14.75
C GLY A 19 19.95 -10.99 -14.25
N GLU A 20 20.34 -12.01 -13.50
CA GLU A 20 19.47 -12.95 -12.77
C GLU A 20 19.68 -12.84 -11.25
N ASP A 21 20.31 -11.75 -10.82
CA ASP A 21 20.69 -11.52 -9.42
C ASP A 21 19.68 -10.65 -8.68
N PHE A 22 18.48 -10.40 -9.22
CA PHE A 22 17.47 -9.65 -8.50
C PHE A 22 16.90 -10.49 -7.34
N ILE A 23 16.65 -9.85 -6.20
CA ILE A 23 15.89 -10.48 -5.11
C ILE A 23 14.40 -10.24 -5.36
N PRO A 24 13.59 -11.28 -5.62
CA PRO A 24 12.16 -11.10 -5.87
C PRO A 24 11.46 -10.37 -4.73
N LEU A 25 10.55 -9.48 -5.11
CA LEU A 25 9.71 -8.68 -4.24
C LEU A 25 10.46 -7.73 -3.28
N ALA A 26 11.77 -7.52 -3.47
CA ALA A 26 12.53 -6.49 -2.76
C ALA A 26 12.30 -5.11 -3.40
N PRO A 27 11.57 -4.18 -2.76
CA PRO A 27 11.30 -2.87 -3.33
C PRO A 27 12.54 -1.98 -3.27
N ASN A 28 12.79 -1.22 -4.34
CA ASN A 28 13.90 -0.26 -4.37
C ASN A 28 13.63 0.99 -3.51
N LEU A 29 12.34 1.36 -3.37
CA LEU A 29 11.89 2.52 -2.63
C LEU A 29 10.57 2.21 -1.92
N THR A 30 10.51 2.49 -0.63
CA THR A 30 9.25 2.57 0.13
C THR A 30 9.15 3.92 0.81
N LEU A 31 7.94 4.46 0.92
CA LEU A 31 7.66 5.65 1.73
C LEU A 31 6.41 5.40 2.56
N ALA A 32 6.40 5.82 3.81
CA ALA A 32 5.21 5.81 4.63
C ALA A 32 5.20 7.01 5.57
N GLY A 33 4.06 7.63 5.76
CA GLY A 33 4.00 8.81 6.60
C GLY A 33 2.61 9.37 6.74
N GLY A 34 2.54 10.51 7.42
CA GLY A 34 1.28 11.19 7.64
C GLY A 34 1.43 12.54 8.32
N LEU A 35 0.34 13.30 8.25
CA LEU A 35 0.13 14.54 8.96
C LEU A 35 -1.03 14.34 9.93
N SER A 36 -0.78 14.53 11.22
CA SER A 36 -1.78 14.45 12.28
C SER A 36 -2.02 15.82 12.90
N LEU A 37 -3.28 16.24 12.94
CA LEU A 37 -3.74 17.46 13.60
C LEU A 37 -4.53 17.08 14.84
N THR A 38 -4.02 17.46 16.00
CA THR A 38 -4.68 17.26 17.29
C THR A 38 -5.10 18.62 17.85
N GLN A 39 -6.30 18.71 18.39
CA GLN A 39 -6.79 19.90 19.11
C GLN A 39 -6.86 21.17 18.26
N LEU A 40 -7.24 21.06 16.97
CA LEU A 40 -7.56 22.24 16.15
C LEU A 40 -8.97 22.72 16.48
N GLY A 41 -9.11 23.42 17.61
CA GLY A 41 -10.41 23.73 18.20
C GLY A 41 -11.17 22.45 18.53
N ASN A 42 -12.36 22.29 17.95
CA ASN A 42 -13.19 21.09 18.11
C ASN A 42 -12.84 19.98 17.10
N PHE A 43 -11.78 20.11 16.31
CA PHE A 43 -11.40 19.12 15.30
C PHE A 43 -10.12 18.37 15.66
N SER A 44 -10.07 17.11 15.22
CA SER A 44 -8.82 16.37 15.05
C SER A 44 -8.87 15.59 13.75
N GLY A 45 -7.73 15.14 13.26
CA GLY A 45 -7.68 14.32 12.07
C GLY A 45 -6.27 13.89 11.73
N SER A 46 -6.17 12.99 10.76
CA SER A 46 -4.91 12.66 10.14
C SER A 46 -5.09 12.38 8.65
N PHE A 47 -4.03 12.66 7.91
CA PHE A 47 -3.83 12.23 6.54
C PHE A 47 -2.62 11.30 6.54
N ASN A 48 -2.75 10.10 5.99
CA ASN A 48 -1.67 9.13 5.91
C ASN A 48 -1.44 8.75 4.46
N TYR A 49 -0.21 8.39 4.14
CA TYR A 49 0.19 7.93 2.81
C TYR A 49 1.14 6.75 2.90
N ARG A 50 1.10 5.90 1.87
CA ARG A 50 1.96 4.74 1.69
C ARG A 50 2.35 4.62 0.22
N TYR A 51 3.65 4.55 -0.04
CA TYR A 51 4.24 4.28 -1.35
C TYR A 51 5.04 2.98 -1.30
N LEU A 52 4.83 2.14 -2.30
CA LEU A 52 5.64 0.97 -2.59
C LEU A 52 6.09 1.06 -4.04
N GLY A 53 7.39 1.06 -4.30
CA GLY A 53 7.92 1.10 -5.67
C GLY A 53 7.74 -0.21 -6.42
N ASP A 54 7.83 -0.11 -7.75
CA ASP A 54 7.95 -1.27 -8.63
C ASP A 54 9.15 -2.12 -8.22
N ARG A 55 9.00 -3.43 -8.38
CA ARG A 55 10.03 -4.39 -8.00
C ARG A 55 9.97 -5.67 -8.84
N PRO A 56 11.10 -6.37 -9.00
CA PRO A 56 11.13 -7.67 -9.64
C PRO A 56 10.16 -8.63 -8.94
N ALA A 57 9.41 -9.40 -9.71
CA ALA A 57 8.62 -10.52 -9.19
C ALA A 57 9.38 -11.86 -9.30
N ASN A 58 10.46 -11.88 -10.09
CA ASN A 58 11.40 -12.98 -10.27
C ASN A 58 12.85 -12.46 -10.40
N GLU A 59 13.80 -13.38 -10.45
CA GLU A 59 15.24 -13.17 -10.35
C GLU A 59 15.85 -12.44 -11.56
N ASP A 60 15.23 -12.54 -12.73
CA ASP A 60 15.66 -11.88 -13.97
C ASP A 60 14.90 -10.57 -14.27
N ASN A 61 13.93 -10.22 -13.41
CA ASN A 61 13.06 -9.06 -13.56
C ASN A 61 12.27 -9.04 -14.88
N SER A 62 12.02 -10.21 -15.49
CA SER A 62 11.12 -10.33 -16.65
C SER A 62 9.66 -10.11 -16.28
N ILE A 63 9.30 -10.39 -15.03
CA ILE A 63 7.98 -10.09 -14.44
C ILE A 63 8.16 -9.00 -13.38
N VAL A 64 7.38 -7.93 -13.48
CA VAL A 64 7.44 -6.79 -12.54
C VAL A 64 6.17 -6.73 -11.69
N ALA A 65 6.33 -6.76 -10.37
CA ALA A 65 5.26 -6.46 -9.43
C ALA A 65 5.09 -4.93 -9.34
N LYS A 66 3.91 -4.44 -9.75
CA LYS A 66 3.63 -3.00 -9.83
C LYS A 66 3.52 -2.38 -8.45
N GLY A 67 4.16 -1.24 -8.27
CA GLY A 67 4.07 -0.39 -7.10
C GLY A 67 2.74 0.36 -7.02
N TYR A 68 2.57 1.11 -5.94
CA TYR A 68 1.38 1.92 -5.71
C TYR A 68 1.67 3.09 -4.77
N PHE A 69 0.81 4.11 -4.85
CA PHE A 69 0.75 5.19 -3.88
C PHE A 69 -0.69 5.35 -3.40
N VAL A 70 -0.92 5.17 -2.10
CA VAL A 70 -2.25 5.15 -1.51
C VAL A 70 -2.31 6.11 -0.34
N SER A 71 -3.47 6.68 -0.10
CA SER A 71 -3.64 7.67 0.96
C SER A 71 -5.00 7.54 1.62
N ASP A 72 -5.00 7.77 2.92
CA ASP A 72 -6.15 7.64 3.80
C ASP A 72 -6.31 8.93 4.60
N ILE A 73 -7.55 9.27 4.97
CA ILE A 73 -7.85 10.42 5.80
C ILE A 73 -8.84 10.06 6.90
N ASN A 74 -8.70 10.67 8.07
CA ASN A 74 -9.74 10.67 9.08
C ASN A 74 -9.90 12.05 9.70
N ILE A 75 -11.14 12.38 10.06
CA ILE A 75 -11.52 13.64 10.68
C ILE A 75 -12.49 13.34 11.82
N ASN A 76 -12.28 13.98 12.96
CA ASN A 76 -13.21 13.95 14.10
C ASN A 76 -13.63 15.35 14.48
N TYR A 77 -14.87 15.48 14.95
CA TYR A 77 -15.45 16.68 15.53
C TYR A 77 -15.98 16.40 16.93
N TYR A 78 -15.53 17.18 17.91
CA TYR A 78 -15.90 17.05 19.32
C TYR A 78 -17.01 18.05 19.68
N LEU A 79 -18.12 17.52 20.21
CA LEU A 79 -19.26 18.28 20.69
C LEU A 79 -19.67 17.82 22.10
N LYS A 80 -19.13 18.50 23.13
CA LYS A 80 -19.37 18.14 24.55
C LYS A 80 -19.04 16.67 24.81
N LYS A 81 -20.08 15.85 25.07
CA LYS A 81 -19.98 14.39 25.33
C LYS A 81 -20.02 13.54 24.06
N ILE A 82 -20.28 14.12 22.89
CA ILE A 82 -20.41 13.41 21.62
C ILE A 82 -19.19 13.71 20.74
N THR A 83 -18.67 12.68 20.06
CA THR A 83 -17.68 12.83 18.99
C THR A 83 -18.25 12.24 17.71
N PHE A 84 -18.19 13.00 16.62
CA PHE A 84 -18.48 12.54 15.27
C PHE A 84 -17.17 12.27 14.56
N GLY A 85 -17.04 11.14 13.89
CA GLY A 85 -15.85 10.76 13.14
C GLY A 85 -16.20 10.34 11.73
N VAL A 86 -15.34 10.67 10.78
CA VAL A 86 -15.36 10.13 9.41
C VAL A 86 -13.96 9.67 9.08
N ALA A 87 -13.84 8.47 8.52
CA ALA A 87 -12.60 7.95 7.96
C ALA A 87 -12.86 7.51 6.52
N VAL A 88 -11.93 7.83 5.62
CA VAL A 88 -11.94 7.41 4.22
C VAL A 88 -10.61 6.77 3.90
N GLU A 89 -10.65 5.52 3.50
CA GLU A 89 -9.50 4.75 3.00
C GLU A 89 -9.46 4.87 1.47
N ASN A 90 -8.25 4.91 0.90
CA ASN A 90 -8.04 5.07 -0.54
C ASN A 90 -8.77 6.30 -1.11
N ILE A 91 -8.47 7.49 -0.59
CA ILE A 91 -9.23 8.72 -0.89
C ILE A 91 -9.21 9.11 -2.38
N PHE A 92 -8.21 8.63 -3.12
CA PHE A 92 -8.05 8.88 -4.56
C PHE A 92 -8.53 7.72 -5.43
N ASN A 93 -9.15 6.69 -4.83
CA ASN A 93 -9.66 5.51 -5.50
C ASN A 93 -8.64 4.87 -6.47
N VAL A 94 -7.39 4.76 -6.02
CA VAL A 94 -6.31 4.13 -6.77
C VAL A 94 -6.62 2.65 -6.92
N ALA A 95 -6.46 2.11 -8.13
CA ALA A 95 -6.50 0.68 -8.37
C ALA A 95 -5.08 0.12 -8.23
N TRP A 96 -4.86 -0.76 -7.25
CA TRP A 96 -3.56 -1.40 -7.03
C TRP A 96 -3.70 -2.87 -6.65
N ASN A 97 -2.57 -3.55 -6.62
CA ASN A 97 -2.44 -4.94 -6.16
C ASN A 97 -1.73 -4.93 -4.80
N GLU A 98 -2.40 -5.38 -3.74
CA GLU A 98 -1.89 -5.36 -2.37
C GLU A 98 -0.74 -6.37 -2.20
N THR A 99 -0.98 -7.62 -2.58
CA THR A 99 0.01 -8.70 -2.62
C THR A 99 0.17 -9.16 -4.06
N GLN A 100 1.40 -9.46 -4.49
CA GLN A 100 1.72 -9.90 -5.85
C GLN A 100 2.83 -10.94 -5.78
N PHE A 101 2.64 -12.05 -6.49
CA PHE A 101 3.63 -13.12 -6.62
C PHE A 101 3.68 -13.58 -8.07
N ALA A 102 4.89 -13.77 -8.61
CA ALA A 102 5.06 -14.58 -9.81
C ALA A 102 4.78 -16.02 -9.42
N THR A 103 3.90 -16.68 -10.17
CA THR A 103 3.53 -18.07 -9.91
C THR A 103 3.23 -18.74 -11.23
N GLU A 104 3.86 -19.88 -11.46
CA GLU A 104 3.54 -20.74 -12.58
C GLU A 104 2.19 -21.40 -12.36
N SER A 105 1.25 -21.11 -13.25
CA SER A 105 -0.09 -21.71 -13.25
C SER A 105 -0.50 -22.09 -14.66
N ARG A 106 -1.61 -22.82 -14.80
CA ARG A 106 -2.13 -23.22 -16.11
C ARG A 106 -3.64 -23.33 -16.06
N LEU A 107 -4.34 -22.56 -16.87
CA LEU A 107 -5.77 -22.68 -17.08
C LEU A 107 -6.10 -23.96 -17.85
N GLN A 108 -7.35 -24.42 -17.74
CA GLN A 108 -7.81 -25.64 -18.41
C GLN A 108 -7.59 -25.64 -19.93
N ASN A 109 -7.62 -24.46 -20.56
CA ASN A 109 -7.52 -24.30 -22.01
C ASN A 109 -6.10 -23.91 -22.48
N GLU A 110 -5.10 -23.91 -21.59
CA GLU A 110 -3.72 -23.60 -21.94
C GLU A 110 -2.92 -24.87 -22.19
N VAL A 111 -2.11 -24.88 -23.26
CA VAL A 111 -1.28 -26.04 -23.63
C VAL A 111 -0.09 -26.18 -22.67
N ASN A 112 0.53 -25.07 -22.32
CA ASN A 112 1.69 -24.99 -21.42
C ASN A 112 1.34 -24.12 -20.20
N ALA A 113 2.04 -24.34 -19.09
CA ALA A 113 1.94 -23.45 -17.94
C ALA A 113 2.58 -22.08 -18.28
N VAL A 114 2.10 -21.05 -17.59
CA VAL A 114 2.55 -19.67 -17.73
C VAL A 114 2.89 -19.15 -16.34
N GLU A 115 4.05 -18.50 -16.23
CA GLU A 115 4.40 -17.75 -15.03
C GLU A 115 3.87 -16.33 -15.14
N GLU A 116 3.01 -15.94 -14.20
CA GLU A 116 2.38 -14.62 -14.19
C GLU A 116 2.06 -14.12 -12.78
N ILE A 117 1.67 -12.84 -12.68
CA ILE A 117 1.31 -12.21 -11.42
C ILE A 117 -0.04 -12.71 -10.93
N HIS A 118 -0.02 -13.40 -9.79
CA HIS A 118 -1.19 -13.67 -8.99
C HIS A 118 -1.25 -12.64 -7.86
N PHE A 119 -2.41 -12.03 -7.64
CA PHE A 119 -2.51 -10.89 -6.75
C PHE A 119 -3.80 -10.83 -5.93
N THR A 120 -3.72 -10.14 -4.80
CA THR A 120 -4.90 -9.69 -4.04
C THR A 120 -5.16 -8.24 -4.44
N PRO A 121 -6.35 -7.89 -4.95
CA PRO A 121 -6.67 -6.51 -5.27
C PRO A 121 -6.67 -5.64 -4.01
N GLY A 122 -6.22 -4.39 -4.16
CA GLY A 122 -6.30 -3.38 -3.13
C GLY A 122 -7.74 -2.99 -2.80
N THR A 123 -7.94 -2.47 -1.59
CA THR A 123 -9.26 -1.96 -1.17
C THR A 123 -9.66 -0.76 -2.04
N PRO A 124 -10.87 -0.75 -2.63
CA PRO A 124 -11.39 0.44 -3.30
C PRO A 124 -11.63 1.56 -2.29
N ILE A 125 -12.07 2.74 -2.75
CA ILE A 125 -12.48 3.80 -1.82
C ILE A 125 -13.52 3.28 -0.81
N PHE A 126 -13.24 3.46 0.48
CA PHE A 126 -14.11 3.00 1.56
C PHE A 126 -14.29 4.11 2.59
N ALA A 127 -15.53 4.40 2.96
CA ALA A 127 -15.86 5.44 3.92
C ALA A 127 -16.62 4.90 5.12
N LYS A 128 -16.27 5.36 6.32
CA LYS A 128 -16.87 4.95 7.59
C LYS A 128 -17.17 6.18 8.45
N ALA A 129 -18.39 6.23 8.98
CA ALA A 129 -18.81 7.23 9.94
C ALA A 129 -18.95 6.61 11.34
N THR A 130 -18.57 7.37 12.37
CA THR A 130 -18.59 6.94 13.77
C THR A 130 -19.25 8.01 14.63
N VAL A 131 -20.06 7.58 15.61
CA VAL A 131 -20.58 8.44 16.68
C VAL A 131 -20.18 7.82 18.02
N THR A 132 -19.50 8.57 18.87
CA THR A 132 -19.08 8.14 20.21
C THR A 132 -19.69 9.05 21.27
N TYR A 133 -20.28 8.47 22.32
CA TYR A 133 -20.75 9.19 23.50
C TYR A 133 -19.88 8.83 24.72
N ARG A 134 -19.39 9.83 25.45
CA ARG A 134 -18.62 9.66 26.70
C ARG A 134 -19.51 10.00 27.89
N PHE A 135 -19.81 8.99 28.72
CA PHE A 135 -20.66 9.13 29.91
C PHE A 135 -19.95 9.86 31.06
#